data_AF-A0A2J8V499-F1
#
_entry.id   AF-A0A2J8V499-F1
#
_cell.length_a   1.000
_cell.length_b   1.000
_cell.length_c   1.000
_cell.angle_alpha   90.00
_cell.angle_beta   90.00
_cell.angle_gamma   90.00
#
_symmetry.space_group_name_H-M   'P 1'
#
loop_
_entity.id
_entity.type
_entity.pdbx_description
1 polymer ?
#
loop_
_entity_poly.entity_id
_entity_poly.type
_entity_poly.pdbx_seq_one_letter_code
_entity_poly.pdbx_strand_id
1 'polypeptide(L)'
;HERNGCRLCKSDKYCEPHDYEYCCPCEWHRTEHDRQLNEVENNIKKKACCCEGFPFHEVIQEFLLNKDKLVKVIRYQRPDLLLFQRFTLEKMEWPSHYACEKLLVLLTHYDMIERKLGSRNSNQLQPIR
;
A
#
# COMPACT_ATOMS: atom_id res chain seq x y z
N HIS A 1 20.35 -8.33 26.25
CA HIS A 1 20.07 -9.05 27.50
C HIS A 1 21.24 -9.92 27.96
N GLU A 2 21.99 -10.59 27.07
CA GLU A 2 23.19 -11.39 27.43
C GLU A 2 24.32 -10.65 28.18
N ARG A 3 24.44 -9.31 28.05
CA ARG A 3 25.49 -8.52 28.73
C ARG A 3 24.99 -7.50 29.75
N ASN A 4 23.73 -7.08 29.62
CA ASN A 4 23.14 -5.96 30.35
C ASN A 4 21.90 -6.37 31.17
N GLY A 5 21.59 -7.67 31.22
CA GLY A 5 20.41 -8.18 31.91
C GLY A 5 19.08 -7.67 31.34
N CYS A 6 18.02 -7.77 32.13
CA CYS A 6 16.67 -7.33 31.80
C CYS A 6 16.05 -6.59 32.99
N ARG A 7 15.66 -5.33 32.77
CA ARG A 7 15.05 -4.48 33.81
C ARG A 7 13.66 -4.95 34.24
N LEU A 8 12.95 -5.69 33.39
CA LEU A 8 11.59 -6.16 33.64
C LEU A 8 11.55 -7.42 34.53
N CYS A 9 12.51 -8.34 34.39
CA CYS A 9 12.69 -9.47 35.32
C CYS A 9 13.81 -9.23 36.34
N LYS A 10 14.37 -8.01 36.41
CA LYS A 10 15.43 -7.59 37.34
C LYS A 10 16.67 -8.49 37.33
N SER A 11 16.98 -9.09 36.18
CA SER A 11 18.21 -9.85 35.99
C SER A 11 19.34 -8.89 35.62
N ASP A 12 20.51 -9.04 36.26
CA ASP A 12 21.65 -8.13 36.12
C ASP A 12 22.75 -8.63 35.17
N LYS A 13 22.76 -9.92 34.81
CA LYS A 13 23.85 -10.51 34.00
C LYS A 13 23.36 -11.52 32.97
N TYR A 14 22.53 -12.47 33.37
CA TYR A 14 21.94 -13.51 32.52
C TYR A 14 20.50 -13.74 32.98
N CYS A 15 19.56 -13.77 32.05
CA CYS A 15 18.16 -14.07 32.37
C CYS A 15 17.95 -15.57 32.22
N GLU A 16 17.82 -16.29 33.32
CA GLU A 16 17.36 -17.67 33.32
C GLU A 16 15.84 -17.71 33.36
N PRO A 17 15.19 -18.67 32.64
CA PRO A 17 13.76 -18.91 32.79
C PRO A 17 13.49 -19.23 34.25
N HIS A 18 12.76 -18.36 34.95
CA HIS A 18 12.28 -18.68 36.30
C HIS A 18 11.16 -19.72 36.21
N ASP A 19 10.90 -20.39 37.34
CA ASP A 19 9.87 -21.43 37.52
C ASP A 19 8.56 -21.14 36.75
N TYR A 20 7.95 -22.24 36.30
CA TYR A 20 6.80 -22.41 35.39
C TYR A 20 5.64 -21.38 35.40
N GLU A 21 5.56 -20.47 36.37
CA GLU A 21 4.45 -19.51 36.54
C GLU A 21 4.78 -18.06 36.12
N TYR A 22 6.05 -17.66 35.92
CA TYR A 22 6.39 -16.28 35.55
C TYR A 22 7.25 -16.12 34.30
N CYS A 23 6.59 -15.86 33.16
CA CYS A 23 7.24 -15.48 31.91
C CYS A 23 7.44 -13.95 31.85
N CYS A 24 8.70 -13.49 31.80
CA CYS A 24 8.99 -12.07 31.62
C CYS A 24 8.40 -11.55 30.30
N PRO A 25 7.59 -10.47 30.30
CA PRO A 25 6.90 -10.00 29.10
C PRO A 25 7.78 -9.17 28.16
N CYS A 26 9.10 -9.09 28.40
CA CYS A 26 9.97 -8.30 27.54
C CYS A 26 10.07 -8.95 26.15
N GLU A 27 10.24 -8.11 25.12
CA GLU A 27 10.30 -8.55 23.73
C GLU A 27 11.33 -9.65 23.50
N TRP A 28 12.52 -9.51 24.08
CA TRP A 28 13.57 -10.52 23.94
C TRP A 28 13.19 -11.88 24.54
N HIS A 29 12.56 -11.93 25.72
CA HIS A 29 12.13 -13.21 26.32
C HIS A 29 11.01 -13.85 25.53
N ARG A 30 10.09 -13.05 24.99
CA ARG A 30 9.05 -13.56 24.09
C ARG A 30 9.67 -14.15 22.82
N THR A 31 10.58 -13.42 22.17
CA THR A 31 11.28 -13.90 20.98
C THR A 31 12.15 -15.13 21.26
N GLU A 32 12.82 -15.19 22.41
CA GLU A 32 13.69 -16.31 22.79
C GLU A 32 12.88 -17.56 23.15
N HIS A 33 11.79 -17.40 23.90
CA HIS A 33 10.84 -18.47 24.18
C HIS A 33 10.22 -19.00 22.88
N ASP A 34 9.79 -18.12 21.98
CA ASP A 34 9.28 -18.51 20.66
C ASP A 34 10.37 -19.18 19.80
N ARG A 35 11.63 -18.76 19.91
CA ARG A 35 12.78 -19.38 19.22
C ARG A 35 13.03 -20.79 19.72
N GLN A 36 12.94 -21.02 21.03
CA GLN A 36 13.12 -22.32 21.67
C GLN A 36 11.95 -23.26 21.36
N LEU A 37 10.69 -22.79 21.47
CA LEU A 37 9.51 -23.57 21.10
C LEU A 37 9.54 -24.00 19.64
N ASN A 38 10.02 -23.13 18.75
CA ASN A 38 10.08 -23.38 17.31
C ASN A 38 11.48 -23.80 16.83
N GLU A 39 12.35 -24.31 17.72
CA GLU A 39 13.74 -24.62 17.39
C GLU A 39 13.85 -25.57 16.20
N VAL A 40 13.04 -26.64 16.19
CA VAL A 40 13.00 -27.63 15.11
C VAL A 40 12.60 -26.99 13.78
N GLU A 41 11.54 -26.17 13.77
CA GLU A 41 11.10 -25.47 12.56
C GLU A 41 12.15 -24.48 12.05
N ASN A 42 12.79 -23.75 12.95
CA ASN A 42 13.84 -22.78 12.61
C ASN A 42 15.06 -23.49 12.01
N ASN A 43 15.42 -24.67 12.53
CA ASN A 43 16.44 -25.52 11.95
C ASN A 43 16.04 -26.06 10.56
N ILE A 44 14.77 -26.43 10.36
CA ILE A 44 14.24 -26.81 9.04
C ILE A 44 14.32 -25.63 8.06
N LYS A 45 13.88 -24.44 8.46
CA LYS A 45 13.96 -23.20 7.65
C LYS A 45 15.41 -22.87 7.28
N LYS A 46 16.33 -22.98 8.23
CA LYS A 46 17.77 -22.76 8.00
C LYS A 46 18.35 -23.76 7.00
N LYS A 47 17.97 -25.04 7.11
CA LYS A 47 18.37 -26.08 6.14
C LYS A 47 17.75 -25.86 4.77
N ALA A 48 16.50 -25.40 4.71
CA ALA A 48 15.84 -25.04 3.47
C ALA A 48 16.63 -23.93 2.74
N CYS A 49 17.15 -22.93 3.46
CA CYS A 49 18.04 -21.89 2.88
C CYS A 49 19.37 -22.43 2.31
N CYS A 50 19.75 -23.66 2.63
CA CYS A 50 20.90 -24.33 2.02
C CYS A 50 20.52 -25.18 0.81
N CYS A 51 19.23 -25.39 0.54
CA CYS A 51 18.77 -26.10 -0.64
C CYS A 51 19.07 -25.29 -1.89
N GLU A 52 19.54 -25.96 -2.95
CA GLU A 52 19.74 -25.32 -4.25
C GLU A 52 18.44 -24.67 -4.73
N GLY A 53 18.53 -23.40 -5.15
CA GLY A 53 17.39 -22.62 -5.60
C GLY A 53 16.51 -22.03 -4.50
N PHE A 54 16.76 -22.27 -3.20
CA PHE A 54 16.01 -21.64 -2.13
C PHE A 54 16.91 -20.85 -1.13
N PRO A 55 16.55 -19.59 -0.82
CA PRO A 55 15.46 -18.83 -1.42
C PRO A 55 15.78 -18.36 -2.84
N PHE A 56 14.75 -18.13 -3.64
CA PHE A 56 14.87 -17.59 -5.00
C PHE A 56 15.20 -16.10 -4.90
N HIS A 57 16.49 -15.77 -5.00
CA HIS A 57 16.95 -14.40 -4.80
C HIS A 57 16.42 -13.46 -5.88
N GLU A 58 16.16 -13.97 -7.07
CA GLU A 58 15.53 -13.23 -8.18
C GLU A 58 14.11 -12.77 -7.81
N VAL A 59 13.34 -13.64 -7.14
CA VAL A 59 11.99 -13.30 -6.68
C VAL A 59 12.05 -12.25 -5.59
N ILE A 60 12.95 -12.42 -4.62
CA ILE A 60 13.16 -11.42 -3.56
C ILE A 60 13.53 -10.07 -4.18
N GLN A 61 14.48 -10.08 -5.11
CA GLN A 61 14.94 -8.88 -5.80
C GLN A 61 13.83 -8.23 -6.65
N GLU A 62 12.94 -9.00 -7.27
CA GLU A 62 11.79 -8.47 -8.01
C GLU A 62 10.89 -7.61 -7.12
N PHE A 63 10.61 -8.07 -5.90
CA PHE A 63 9.78 -7.32 -4.96
C PHE A 63 10.50 -6.13 -4.33
N LEU A 64 11.82 -6.22 -4.15
CA LEU A 64 12.60 -5.13 -3.57
C LEU A 64 12.91 -4.01 -4.58
N LEU A 65 13.03 -4.33 -5.87
CA LEU A 65 13.35 -3.36 -6.91
C LEU A 65 12.10 -2.70 -7.48
N ASN A 66 11.92 -1.40 -7.22
CA ASN A 66 10.97 -0.60 -7.96
C ASN A 66 11.51 -0.26 -9.35
N LYS A 67 10.88 -0.81 -10.39
CA LYS A 67 11.21 -0.57 -11.81
C LYS A 67 10.33 0.50 -12.45
N ASP A 68 9.29 0.95 -11.75
CA ASP A 68 8.32 1.91 -12.27
C ASP A 68 8.95 3.30 -12.37
N LYS A 69 8.63 3.99 -13.48
CA LYS A 69 9.09 5.35 -13.73
C LYS A 69 7.91 6.23 -14.11
N LEU A 70 7.80 7.38 -13.46
CA LEU A 70 6.88 8.43 -13.87
C LEU A 70 7.44 9.17 -15.09
N VAL A 71 7.05 8.73 -16.29
CA VAL A 71 7.51 9.33 -17.56
C VAL A 71 6.94 10.73 -17.76
N LYS A 72 5.74 11.00 -17.24
CA LYS A 72 5.05 12.30 -17.32
C LYS A 72 4.37 12.62 -16.00
N VAL A 73 4.19 13.91 -15.75
CA VAL A 73 3.38 14.39 -14.62
C VAL A 73 1.94 13.95 -14.84
N ILE A 74 1.36 13.29 -13.84
CA ILE A 74 -0.06 12.93 -13.83
C ILE A 74 -0.87 14.22 -13.72
N ARG A 75 -1.72 14.48 -14.71
CA ARG A 75 -2.56 15.67 -14.78
C ARG A 75 -4.01 15.28 -15.03
N TYR A 76 -4.92 15.89 -14.27
CA TYR A 76 -6.35 15.74 -14.47
C TYR A 76 -6.86 16.85 -15.38
N GLN A 77 -7.54 16.46 -16.46
CA GLN A 77 -8.10 17.39 -17.45
C GLN A 77 -9.62 17.39 -17.39
N ARG A 78 -10.19 18.52 -17.81
CA ARG A 78 -11.64 18.64 -17.97
C ARG A 78 -12.12 17.62 -19.01
N PRO A 79 -13.20 16.85 -18.73
CA PRO A 79 -13.76 15.95 -19.73
C PRO A 79 -14.14 16.70 -21.01
N ASP A 80 -13.89 16.09 -22.16
CA ASP A 80 -14.29 16.62 -23.46
C ASP A 80 -15.63 16.01 -23.88
N LEU A 81 -16.66 16.86 -23.99
CA LEU A 81 -18.01 16.42 -24.31
C LEU A 81 -18.13 15.82 -25.71
N LEU A 82 -17.49 16.43 -26.72
CA LEU A 82 -17.60 16.00 -28.10
C LEU A 82 -16.87 14.69 -28.32
N LEU A 83 -15.67 14.55 -27.75
CA LEU A 83 -14.91 13.30 -27.81
C LEU A 83 -15.64 12.19 -27.06
N PHE A 84 -16.21 12.48 -25.89
CA PHE A 84 -16.98 11.51 -25.13
C PHE A 84 -18.20 11.02 -25.92
N GLN A 85 -19.01 11.93 -26.48
CA GLN A 85 -20.18 11.56 -27.29
C GLN A 85 -19.83 10.66 -28.47
N ARG A 86 -18.77 10.99 -29.22
CA ARG A 86 -18.32 10.16 -30.35
C ARG A 86 -17.88 8.78 -29.88
N PHE A 87 -17.07 8.73 -28.83
CA PHE A 87 -16.59 7.46 -28.27
C PHE A 87 -17.73 6.59 -27.76
N THR A 88 -18.66 7.14 -26.99
CA THR A 88 -19.77 6.36 -26.42
C THR A 88 -20.78 5.94 -27.47
N LEU A 89 -20.97 6.74 -28.52
CA LEU A 89 -21.80 6.35 -29.65
C LEU A 89 -21.19 5.14 -30.39
N GLU A 90 -19.88 5.19 -30.68
CA GLU A 90 -19.21 4.12 -31.43
C GLU A 90 -18.96 2.84 -30.61
N LYS A 91 -18.68 2.97 -29.31
CA LYS A 91 -18.25 1.84 -28.47
C LYS A 91 -19.35 1.25 -27.61
N MET A 92 -20.41 2.00 -27.36
CA MET A 92 -21.51 1.61 -26.46
C MET A 92 -22.89 1.91 -27.03
N GLU A 93 -22.97 2.45 -28.26
CA GLU A 93 -24.23 2.83 -28.92
C GLU A 93 -25.07 3.83 -28.12
N TRP A 94 -24.40 4.64 -27.28
CA TRP A 94 -25.10 5.63 -26.48
C TRP A 94 -25.57 6.81 -27.36
N PRO A 95 -26.87 7.16 -27.31
CA PRO A 95 -27.35 8.38 -27.93
C PRO A 95 -26.65 9.62 -27.34
N SER A 96 -26.42 10.64 -28.17
CA SER A 96 -25.68 11.85 -27.76
C SER A 96 -26.27 12.56 -26.55
N HIS A 97 -27.60 12.58 -26.40
CA HIS A 97 -28.27 13.21 -25.27
C HIS A 97 -28.04 12.43 -23.96
N TYR A 98 -28.04 11.11 -24.02
CA TYR A 98 -27.75 10.25 -22.88
C TYR A 98 -26.29 10.41 -22.44
N ALA A 99 -25.35 10.45 -23.39
CA ALA A 99 -23.95 10.71 -23.09
C ALA A 99 -23.73 12.10 -22.44
N CYS A 100 -24.41 13.14 -22.93
CA CYS A 100 -24.42 14.46 -22.28
C CYS A 100 -24.90 14.38 -20.83
N GLU A 101 -26.04 13.71 -20.60
CA GLU A 101 -26.63 13.57 -19.26
C GLU A 101 -25.64 12.92 -18.29
N LYS A 102 -24.97 11.85 -18.71
CA LYS A 102 -24.00 11.14 -17.86
C LYS A 102 -22.71 11.92 -17.63
N LEU A 103 -22.25 12.69 -18.62
CA LEU A 103 -21.01 13.47 -18.48
C LEU A 103 -21.20 14.77 -17.70
N LEU A 104 -22.41 15.33 -17.68
CA LEU A 104 -22.71 16.63 -17.08
C LEU A 104 -22.24 16.72 -15.61
N VAL A 105 -22.46 15.68 -14.82
CA VAL A 105 -22.05 15.65 -13.40
C VAL A 105 -20.54 15.71 -13.21
N LEU A 106 -19.76 15.16 -14.14
CA LEU A 106 -18.30 15.20 -14.10
C LEU A 106 -17.77 16.57 -14.55
N LEU A 107 -18.40 17.17 -15.56
CA LEU A 107 -18.07 18.52 -16.02
C LEU A 107 -18.33 19.55 -14.93
N THR A 108 -19.50 19.50 -14.29
CA THR A 108 -19.85 20.43 -13.21
C THR A 108 -18.94 20.24 -12.01
N HIS A 109 -18.66 18.99 -11.60
CA HIS A 109 -17.73 18.72 -10.51
C HIS A 109 -16.33 19.25 -10.82
N TYR A 110 -15.79 18.98 -12.01
CA TYR A 110 -14.47 19.49 -12.40
C TYR A 110 -14.42 21.03 -12.35
N ASP A 111 -15.42 21.70 -12.94
CA ASP A 111 -15.49 23.17 -12.95
C ASP A 111 -15.64 23.74 -11.53
N MET A 112 -16.39 23.07 -10.65
CA MET A 112 -16.51 23.45 -9.23
C MET A 112 -15.20 23.29 -8.47
N ILE A 113 -14.44 22.23 -8.70
CA ILE A 113 -13.13 22.02 -8.07
C ILE A 113 -12.12 23.06 -8.57
N GLU A 114 -12.04 23.32 -9.86
CA GLU A 114 -11.18 24.37 -10.42
C GLU A 114 -11.49 25.74 -9.80
N ARG A 115 -12.78 26.09 -9.70
CA ARG A 115 -13.23 27.33 -9.03
C ARG A 115 -12.84 27.38 -7.56
N LYS A 116 -12.95 26.26 -6.84
CA LYS A 116 -12.52 26.14 -5.44
C LYS A 116 -11.01 26.32 -5.29
N LEU A 117 -10.23 25.88 -6.28
CA LEU A 117 -8.78 26.08 -6.35
C LEU A 117 -8.39 27.50 -6.83
N GLY A 118 -9.35 28.36 -7.14
CA GLY A 118 -9.13 29.74 -7.55
C GLY A 118 -9.03 29.96 -9.07
N SER A 119 -9.15 28.90 -9.87
CA SER A 119 -9.11 28.94 -11.34
C SER A 119 -10.52 29.18 -11.91
N ARG A 120 -10.72 30.34 -12.53
CA ARG A 120 -11.98 30.69 -13.21
C ARG A 120 -11.73 30.90 -14.71
N ASN A 121 -12.52 30.22 -15.53
CA ASN A 121 -12.43 30.29 -16.99
C ASN A 121 -13.83 30.55 -17.58
N SER A 122 -13.91 31.37 -18.64
CA SER A 122 -15.16 31.62 -19.39
C SER A 122 -15.80 30.34 -19.95
N ASN A 123 -14.99 29.31 -20.18
CA ASN A 123 -15.43 28.02 -20.72
C ASN A 123 -16.04 27.09 -19.65
N GLN A 124 -15.98 27.47 -18.38
CA GLN A 124 -16.64 26.72 -17.30
C GLN A 124 -18.15 26.88 -17.38
N LEU A 125 -18.87 25.83 -16.99
CA LEU A 125 -20.32 25.86 -16.88
C LEU A 125 -20.76 26.95 -15.88
N GLN A 126 -21.87 27.61 -16.19
CA GLN A 126 -22.50 28.60 -15.32
C GLN A 126 -23.81 28.03 -14.75
N PRO A 127 -24.06 28.19 -13.44
CA PRO A 127 -25.39 27.91 -12.91
C PRO A 127 -26.37 28.96 -13.44
N ILE A 128 -27.54 28.51 -13.87
CA ILE A 128 -28.61 29.41 -14.34
C ILE A 128 -29.32 30.05 -13.13
N ARG A 129 -29.48 29.29 -12.04
CA ARG A 129 -30.18 29.67 -10.81
C ARG A 129 -29.60 28.91 -9.63
#